data_AF-A0A2T2QWX4-F1
#
_entry.id   AF-A0A2T2QWX4-F1
#
_cell.length_a   1.000
_cell.length_b   1.000
_cell.length_c   1.000
_cell.angle_alpha   90.00
_cell.angle_beta   90.00
_cell.angle_gamma   90.00
#
_symmetry.space_group_name_H-M   'P 1'
#
loop_
_entity.id
_entity.type
_entity.pdbx_description
1 polymer ?
#
loop_
_entity_poly.entity_id
_entity_poly.type
_entity_poly.pdbx_seq_one_letter_code
_entity_poly.pdbx_strand_id
1 'polypeptide(L)' 'MKQRLDRLLVEKDLARSRHQAQGLIMSGQVWVDGVRRDKPG' A
#
# COMPACT_ATOMS: atom_id res chain seq x y z
N MET A 1 2.05 -16.33 -4.78
CA MET A 1 1.29 -15.76 -3.65
C MET A 1 1.50 -14.24 -3.69
N LYS A 2 0.48 -13.45 -4.02
CA LYS A 2 0.62 -11.99 -4.12
C LYS A 2 0.69 -11.42 -2.71
N GLN A 3 1.82 -10.81 -2.33
CA GLN A 3 1.95 -10.16 -1.02
C GLN A 3 1.00 -8.95 -0.97
N ARG A 4 0.36 -8.75 0.19
CA ARG A 4 -0.55 -7.61 0.39
C ARG A 4 0.23 -6.31 0.42
N LEU A 5 -0.23 -5.34 -0.37
CA LEU A 5 0.46 -4.06 -0.54
C LEU A 5 0.52 -3.24 0.77
N ASP A 6 -0.52 -3.32 1.60
CA ASP A 6 -0.56 -2.63 2.89
C ASP A 6 0.48 -3.16 3.89
N ARG A 7 0.79 -4.46 3.85
CA ARG A 7 1.88 -5.05 4.64
C ARG A 7 3.24 -4.59 4.12
N LEU A 8 3.41 -4.60 2.81
CA LEU A 8 4.67 -4.17 2.18
C LEU A 8 5.00 -2.71 2.52
N LEU A 9 4.01 -1.83 2.58
CA LEU A 9 4.19 -0.43 2.97
C LEU A 9 4.68 -0.30 4.42
N VAL A 10 4.20 -1.14 5.33
CA VAL A 10 4.67 -1.14 6.73
C VAL A 10 6.07 -1.77 6.84
N GLU A 11 6.31 -2.89 6.17
CA GLU A 11 7.61 -3.58 6.18
C GLU A 11 8.74 -2.72 5.60
N LYS A 12 8.42 -1.81 4.67
CA LYS A 12 9.35 -0.85 4.08
C LYS A 12 9.40 0.50 4.82
N ASP A 13 8.73 0.61 5.96
CA ASP A 13 8.66 1.84 6.77
C ASP A 13 8.06 3.06 6.02
N LEU A 14 7.22 2.78 5.02
CA LEU A 14 6.49 3.78 4.22
C LEU A 14 5.15 4.16 4.87
N ALA A 15 4.66 3.35 5.81
CA ALA A 15 3.48 3.61 6.61
C ALA A 15 3.69 3.09 8.04
N ARG A 16 3.26 3.87 9.04
CA ARG A 16 3.39 3.57 10.47
C ARG A 16 2.45 2.45 10.94
N SER A 17 1.43 2.12 10.15
CA SER A 17 0.50 1.03 10.43
C SER A 17 -0.19 0.57 9.16
N ARG A 18 -0.79 -0.64 9.21
CA ARG A 18 -1.58 -1.14 8.08
C ARG A 18 -2.81 -0.27 7.80
N HIS A 19 -3.40 0.35 8.83
CA HIS A 19 -4.56 1.23 8.66
C HIS A 19 -4.16 2.48 7.85
N GLN A 20 -3.02 3.10 8.19
CA GLN A 20 -2.50 4.22 7.42
C GLN A 20 -2.18 3.79 5.97
N ALA A 21 -1.54 2.63 5.80
CA ALA A 21 -1.22 2.09 4.49
C ALA A 21 -2.47 1.88 3.62
N GLN A 22 -3.56 1.34 4.19
CA GLN A 22 -4.83 1.18 3.50
C GLN A 22 -5.41 2.52 3.04
N GLY A 23 -5.36 3.57 3.88
CA GLY A 23 -5.79 4.91 3.51
C GLY A 23 -4.99 5.52 2.36
N LEU A 24 -3.67 5.33 2.37
CA LEU A 24 -2.78 5.75 1.27
C LEU A 24 -3.11 5.03 -0.05
N ILE A 25 -3.39 3.73 0.01
CA ILE A 25 -3.79 2.96 -1.17
C ILE A 25 -5.16 3.41 -1.69
N MET A 26 -6.15 3.55 -0.80
CA MET A 26 -7.51 3.93 -1.17
C MET A 26 -7.60 5.37 -1.71
N SER A 27 -6.70 6.27 -1.26
CA SER A 27 -6.57 7.62 -1.81
C SER A 27 -5.81 7.68 -3.14
N GLY A 28 -5.32 6.54 -3.67
CA GLY A 28 -4.62 6.46 -4.94
C GLY A 28 -3.21 7.05 -4.90
N GLN A 29 -2.62 7.22 -3.72
CA GLN A 29 -1.29 7.78 -3.52
C GLN A 29 -0.16 6.75 -3.69
N VAL A 30 -0.51 5.46 -3.87
CA VAL A 30 0.46 4.36 -3.95
C VAL A 30 0.61 3.88 -5.39
N TRP A 31 1.86 3.83 -5.84
CA TRP A 31 2.28 3.38 -7.16
C TRP A 31 3.19 2.17 -7.03
N VAL A 32 2.98 1.15 -7.86
CA VAL A 32 3.81 -0.06 -7.92
C VAL A 32 4.20 -0.28 -9.38
N ASP A 33 5.49 -0.24 -9.69
CA ASP A 33 6.03 -0.39 -11.05
C ASP A 33 5.40 0.59 -12.06
N GLY A 34 5.15 1.83 -11.62
CA GLY A 34 4.50 2.86 -12.45
C GLY A 34 2.98 2.70 -12.60
N VAL A 35 2.38 1.66 -12.01
CA VAL A 35 0.93 1.41 -12.03
C VAL A 35 0.30 1.87 -10.72
N ARG A 36 -0.72 2.74 -10.81
CA ARG A 36 -1.51 3.18 -9.66
C ARG A 36 -2.25 1.99 -9.04
N ARG A 37 -2.16 1.82 -7.71
CA ARG A 37 -2.90 0.80 -6.97
C ARG A 37 -3.98 1.48 -6.14
N ASP A 38 -5.23 1.19 -6.47
CA ASP A 38 -6.45 1.71 -5.82
C ASP A 38 -7.15 0.66 -4.93
N LYS A 39 -6.61 -0.57 -4.91
CA LYS A 39 -7.13 -1.67 -4.08
C LYS A 39 -6.07 -2.12 -3.08
N PRO A 40 -6.41 -2.22 -1.78
CA PRO A 40 -5.47 -2.61 -0.72
C PRO A 40 -5.17 -4.12 -0.67
N GLY A 41 -5.74 -4.90 -1.61
CA GLY A 41 -5.60 -6.36 -1.70
C GLY A 41 -4.15 -6.81 -1.81
#